data_AF-A0A0P7BH47-F1
#
_entry.id   AF-A0A0P7BH47-F1
#
_cell.length_a   1.000
_cell.length_b   1.000
_cell.length_c   1.000
_cell.angle_alpha   90.00
_cell.angle_beta   90.00
_cell.angle_gamma   90.00
#
_symmetry.space_group_name_H-M   'P 1'
#
loop_
_entity.id
_entity.type
_entity.pdbx_description
1 polymer ?
#
loop_
_entity_poly.entity_id
_entity_poly.type
_entity_poly.pdbx_seq_one_letter_code
_entity_poly.pdbx_strand_id
1 'polypeptide(L)'
;MPSKPSFDALPLRKDGPHGNAWGLFGDDDECGMLNLLTPDVVAKAASEIRDGTRVSTDWPLDRMSKPCFGRAPFTHTIKTKTPRSVNDDSLAFNTQSSSQWDGFRHYAYQKEKLWFNGKTLDDLLTTSAIGTQAWVERGGIVGRGVLLDYAAWAEAKGTHSESALFETTSIPVSTLKEVAASQGTTFREGDILFIRTGWVRGYNALSDDECQVLADKTSPPAIGVESSEETLRWLWDESFSAVAGDHPSMEAWPCQNPAFWLHEWLLAGWGMPIGELFDLEQLSDECRKRGRWTFFFSSVPLKEQPDAGVEPATLRLQALIEPSIRIRRAIHADDATLLRRILKSYPALIHNPDPSPSGLSNSNLHLAASLGHRDICAVLLDAGHDDPCPALNENHQTALMLAAGAGHTDVVHLLCEKDKSCILRRDVRGRDAVMEASLGGHDTILQLLLTYVPGGPYDAVRRADIEGNTALHFASGNGNLLVLRTLLAAGADVEKRNMWNWTPAAYSATVQAEVYLKGLVSEVGKRRQLMREVEAAKKGAGVRVVEATSDDD
;
A
#
# COMPACT_ATOMS: atom_id res chain seq x y z
N MET A 1 40.69 16.58 5.54
CA MET A 1 39.49 16.33 4.72
C MET A 1 39.78 16.72 3.29
N PRO A 2 39.20 16.04 2.29
CA PRO A 2 39.29 16.53 0.91
C PRO A 2 38.74 17.96 0.85
N SER A 3 39.38 18.83 0.06
CA SER A 3 38.88 20.18 -0.14
C SER A 3 37.52 20.13 -0.84
N LYS A 4 36.49 20.75 -0.26
CA LYS A 4 35.15 20.80 -0.88
C LYS A 4 35.27 21.44 -2.27
N PRO A 5 34.77 20.77 -3.33
CA PRO A 5 34.84 21.31 -4.68
C PRO A 5 33.92 22.52 -4.85
N SER A 6 34.11 23.30 -5.92
CA SER A 6 33.16 24.37 -6.28
C SER A 6 31.82 23.78 -6.71
N PHE A 7 30.76 24.58 -6.63
CA PHE A 7 29.42 24.16 -7.07
C PHE A 7 29.42 23.67 -8.54
N ASP A 8 30.17 24.35 -9.41
CA ASP A 8 30.24 24.02 -10.85
C ASP A 8 30.95 22.69 -11.15
N ALA A 9 31.63 22.09 -10.16
CA ALA A 9 32.22 20.76 -10.31
C ALA A 9 31.20 19.63 -10.14
N LEU A 10 30.03 19.92 -9.57
CA LEU A 10 28.95 18.95 -9.40
C LEU A 10 28.32 18.58 -10.76
N PRO A 11 27.88 17.33 -10.97
CA PRO A 11 27.93 16.21 -10.04
C PRO A 11 29.34 15.62 -9.90
N LEU A 12 29.70 15.12 -8.71
CA LEU A 12 30.98 14.44 -8.49
C LEU A 12 31.01 13.05 -9.11
N ARG A 13 29.96 12.26 -8.87
CA ARG A 13 29.75 10.98 -9.55
C ARG A 13 28.98 11.17 -10.84
N LYS A 14 29.63 10.90 -11.97
CA LYS A 14 29.05 11.09 -13.32
C LYS A 14 28.03 10.01 -13.71
N ASP A 15 28.02 8.90 -12.98
CA ASP A 15 27.00 7.84 -13.07
C ASP A 15 25.75 8.13 -12.22
N GLY A 16 25.77 9.19 -11.39
CA GLY A 16 24.66 9.59 -10.53
C GLY A 16 23.80 10.73 -11.11
N PRO A 17 22.73 11.13 -10.39
CA PRO A 17 21.84 12.22 -10.78
C PRO A 17 22.53 13.59 -10.81
N HIS A 18 21.84 14.57 -11.36
CA HIS A 18 22.32 15.95 -11.45
C HIS A 18 22.70 16.53 -10.07
N GLY A 19 23.79 17.29 -10.00
CA GLY A 19 24.14 18.04 -8.79
C GLY A 19 24.67 17.21 -7.61
N ASN A 20 24.78 15.89 -7.73
CA ASN A 20 25.18 15.04 -6.60
C ASN A 20 26.60 15.32 -6.10
N ALA A 21 26.80 15.24 -4.79
CA ALA A 21 28.11 15.28 -4.13
C ALA A 21 28.57 13.89 -3.66
N TRP A 22 28.09 12.84 -4.31
CA TRP A 22 28.33 11.46 -3.89
C TRP A 22 29.81 11.10 -3.97
N GLY A 23 30.29 10.37 -2.96
CA GLY A 23 31.71 10.04 -2.79
C GLY A 23 32.58 11.16 -2.21
N LEU A 24 32.05 12.37 -1.94
CA LEU A 24 32.84 13.48 -1.38
C LEU A 24 33.58 13.10 -0.09
N PHE A 25 32.92 12.35 0.79
CA PHE A 25 33.47 11.86 2.06
C PHE A 25 33.75 10.35 2.06
N GLY A 26 33.79 9.73 0.87
CA GLY A 26 33.97 8.29 0.67
C GLY A 26 32.70 7.57 0.20
N ASP A 27 32.87 6.40 -0.41
CA ASP A 27 31.77 5.61 -1.00
C ASP A 27 30.85 4.97 0.05
N ASP A 28 31.34 4.80 1.28
CA ASP A 28 30.58 4.26 2.42
C ASP A 28 30.08 5.35 3.37
N ASP A 29 30.11 6.63 2.94
CA ASP A 29 29.62 7.73 3.77
C ASP A 29 28.11 7.67 4.01
N GLU A 30 27.73 7.91 5.26
CA GLU A 30 26.34 7.94 5.74
C GLU A 30 26.00 9.25 6.47
N CYS A 31 26.96 10.18 6.57
CA CYS A 31 26.83 11.42 7.33
C CYS A 31 26.80 12.66 6.44
N GLY A 32 27.20 12.57 5.18
CA GLY A 32 27.13 13.67 4.22
C GLY A 32 27.82 14.93 4.74
N MET A 33 27.13 16.06 4.66
CA MET A 33 27.63 17.37 5.09
C MET A 33 27.85 17.47 6.61
N LEU A 34 27.31 16.56 7.43
CA LEU A 34 27.66 16.48 8.85
C LEU A 34 29.15 16.13 9.07
N ASN A 35 29.84 15.57 8.07
CA ASN A 35 31.30 15.40 8.14
C ASN A 35 32.07 16.73 8.29
N LEU A 36 31.46 17.87 7.96
CA LEU A 36 32.01 19.21 8.23
C LEU A 36 32.11 19.53 9.72
N LEU A 37 31.32 18.87 10.57
CA LEU A 37 31.38 18.98 12.03
C LEU A 37 32.55 18.16 12.60
N THR A 38 33.76 18.52 12.18
CA THR A 38 35.00 17.92 12.68
C THR A 38 35.20 18.23 14.17
N PRO A 39 36.01 17.44 14.92
CA PRO A 39 36.31 17.72 16.31
C PRO A 39 36.78 19.16 16.57
N ASP A 40 37.59 19.74 15.68
CA ASP A 40 38.07 21.12 15.80
C ASP A 40 36.96 22.16 15.57
N VAL A 41 36.05 21.91 14.63
CA VAL A 41 34.89 22.78 14.36
C VAL A 41 33.95 22.78 15.56
N VAL A 42 33.63 21.60 16.10
CA VAL A 42 32.76 21.45 17.27
C VAL A 42 33.41 22.05 18.52
N ALA A 43 34.71 21.84 18.73
CA ALA A 43 35.43 22.46 19.84
C ALA A 43 35.42 23.99 19.78
N LYS A 44 35.55 24.59 18.59
CA LYS A 44 35.42 26.05 18.40
C LYS A 44 34.01 26.54 18.70
N ALA A 45 32.98 25.77 18.35
CA ALA A 45 31.59 26.13 18.65
C ALA A 45 31.32 26.27 20.15
N ALA A 46 32.04 25.53 21.02
CA ALA A 46 31.90 25.65 22.46
C ALA A 46 32.19 27.08 22.99
N SER A 47 32.96 27.89 22.26
CA SER A 47 33.22 29.30 22.60
C SER A 47 31.99 30.22 22.48
N GLU A 48 30.91 29.73 21.86
CA GLU A 48 29.63 30.44 21.82
C GLU A 48 28.85 30.31 23.14
N ILE A 49 29.23 29.37 24.03
CA ILE A 49 28.65 29.22 25.38
C ILE A 49 29.25 30.28 26.31
N ARG A 50 28.61 31.44 26.38
CA ARG A 50 29.08 32.59 27.19
C ARG A 50 28.23 32.84 28.42
N ASP A 51 26.91 32.80 28.26
CA ASP A 51 25.96 33.25 29.29
C ASP A 51 25.33 32.09 30.09
N GLY A 52 25.46 30.85 29.60
CA GLY A 52 24.78 29.68 30.19
C GLY A 52 23.27 29.64 30.00
N THR A 53 22.69 30.59 29.23
CA THR A 53 21.28 30.57 28.85
C THR A 53 21.00 29.36 27.96
N ARG A 54 19.89 28.66 28.24
CA ARG A 54 19.43 27.48 27.50
C ARG A 54 18.06 27.79 26.93
N VAL A 55 17.89 27.50 25.64
CA VAL A 55 16.65 27.69 24.89
C VAL A 55 16.29 26.35 24.27
N SER A 56 15.05 25.90 24.49
CA SER A 56 14.51 24.75 23.76
C SER A 56 14.05 25.23 22.40
N THR A 57 14.39 24.50 21.35
CA THR A 57 13.89 24.76 19.99
C THR A 57 12.86 23.73 19.55
N ASP A 58 12.44 22.86 20.47
CA ASP A 58 11.44 21.82 20.23
C ASP A 58 10.03 22.41 20.34
N TRP A 59 9.28 22.33 19.25
CA TRP A 59 7.86 22.57 19.21
C TRP A 59 7.14 21.34 19.81
N PRO A 60 6.09 21.51 20.63
CA PRO A 60 5.47 20.36 21.28
C PRO A 60 4.82 19.39 20.27
N LEU A 61 4.92 18.08 20.55
CA LEU A 61 4.50 17.01 19.64
C LEU A 61 2.99 17.00 19.33
N ASP A 62 2.18 17.61 20.19
CA ASP A 62 0.71 17.66 20.09
C ASP A 62 0.19 18.92 19.40
N ARG A 63 1.06 19.89 19.06
CA ARG A 63 0.62 21.18 18.50
C ARG A 63 0.01 21.07 17.12
N MET A 64 0.59 20.23 16.26
CA MET A 64 -0.01 19.93 14.97
C MET A 64 -1.08 18.83 15.12
N SER A 65 -2.19 19.17 15.77
CA SER A 65 -3.30 18.22 16.05
C SER A 65 -3.95 17.69 14.76
N LYS A 66 -3.83 18.45 13.66
CA LYS A 66 -4.25 18.11 12.30
C LYS A 66 -3.04 18.11 11.36
N PRO A 67 -2.24 17.03 11.31
CA PRO A 67 -1.07 16.99 10.46
C PRO A 67 -1.42 17.13 8.98
N CYS A 68 -0.62 17.93 8.28
CA CYS A 68 -0.67 18.07 6.84
C CYS A 68 -0.20 16.78 6.12
N PHE A 69 -0.39 16.72 4.80
CA PHE A 69 0.11 15.63 3.92
C PHE A 69 -0.43 14.23 4.27
N GLY A 70 -1.60 14.15 4.91
CA GLY A 70 -2.21 12.88 5.31
C GLY A 70 -1.45 12.13 6.41
N ARG A 71 -0.60 12.83 7.17
CA ARG A 71 0.17 12.25 8.29
C ARG A 71 -0.76 11.89 9.46
N ALA A 72 -0.38 10.86 10.22
CA ALA A 72 -1.14 10.42 11.38
C ALA A 72 -1.01 11.42 12.55
N PRO A 73 -2.11 11.73 13.27
CA PRO A 73 -2.07 12.63 14.42
C PRO A 73 -1.28 12.03 15.59
N PHE A 74 -0.75 12.91 16.43
CA PHE A 74 -0.11 12.54 17.69
C PHE A 74 -1.11 11.90 18.65
N THR A 75 -0.68 10.83 19.33
CA THR A 75 -1.43 10.19 20.40
C THR A 75 -0.54 9.95 21.62
N HIS A 76 -1.09 10.24 22.80
CA HIS A 76 -0.45 10.01 24.09
C HIS A 76 -1.39 9.24 25.00
N THR A 77 -0.97 8.05 25.42
CA THR A 77 -1.71 7.20 26.34
C THR A 77 -0.93 7.02 27.63
N ILE A 78 -1.56 7.30 28.76
CA ILE A 78 -0.98 7.10 30.09
C ILE A 78 -1.57 5.83 30.72
N LYS A 79 -0.72 4.89 31.12
CA LYS A 79 -1.07 3.62 31.77
C LYS A 79 -0.67 3.65 33.23
N THR A 80 -1.65 3.80 34.11
CA THR A 80 -1.45 3.73 35.56
C THR A 80 -1.41 2.28 36.05
N LYS A 81 -0.36 1.91 36.78
CA LYS A 81 -0.09 0.56 37.31
C LYS A 81 -0.57 0.39 38.75
N THR A 82 -1.88 0.38 38.97
CA THR A 82 -2.45 0.17 40.31
C THR A 82 -2.13 -1.23 40.87
N PRO A 83 -1.97 -1.39 42.20
CA PRO A 83 -2.13 -0.38 43.26
C PRO A 83 -0.90 0.53 43.47
N ARG A 84 0.18 0.35 42.71
CA ARG A 84 1.35 1.23 42.81
C ARG A 84 1.04 2.57 42.14
N SER A 85 1.54 3.66 42.72
CA SER A 85 1.44 4.99 42.11
C SER A 85 2.51 5.16 41.03
N VAL A 86 2.40 4.39 39.95
CA VAL A 86 3.33 4.38 38.81
C VAL A 86 2.55 4.56 37.52
N ASN A 87 3.02 5.44 36.64
CA ASN A 87 2.47 5.68 35.30
C ASN A 87 3.55 5.32 34.26
N ASP A 88 3.14 4.61 33.21
CA ASP A 88 3.92 4.45 31.99
C ASP A 88 3.19 5.16 30.85
N ASP A 89 3.94 5.81 29.96
CA ASP A 89 3.37 6.53 28.83
C ASP A 89 3.67 5.78 27.52
N SER A 90 2.75 5.86 26.57
CA SER A 90 2.93 5.39 25.20
C SER A 90 2.60 6.53 24.25
N LEU A 91 3.57 6.87 23.41
CA LEU A 91 3.47 7.91 22.38
C LEU A 91 3.44 7.23 21.01
N ALA A 92 2.48 7.59 20.17
CA ALA A 92 2.53 7.25 18.75
C ALA A 92 2.35 8.53 17.94
N PHE A 93 3.31 8.80 17.06
CA PHE A 93 3.39 10.03 16.29
C PHE A 93 4.12 9.80 14.98
N ASN A 94 3.83 10.64 13.99
CA ASN A 94 4.58 10.68 12.76
C ASN A 94 5.83 11.55 12.98
N THR A 95 7.01 11.04 12.62
CA THR A 95 8.30 11.71 12.86
C THR A 95 8.48 13.00 12.06
N GLN A 96 7.55 13.30 11.15
CA GLN A 96 7.48 14.52 10.36
C GLN A 96 6.28 15.41 10.76
N SER A 97 5.88 15.46 12.04
CA SER A 97 4.67 16.24 12.46
C SER A 97 4.91 17.22 13.60
N SER A 98 6.18 17.49 13.92
CA SER A 98 6.62 18.48 14.89
C SER A 98 8.09 18.83 14.59
N SER A 99 8.82 19.50 15.49
CA SER A 99 10.25 19.77 15.27
C SER A 99 10.99 18.49 14.91
N GLN A 100 11.64 18.49 13.75
CA GLN A 100 12.11 17.27 13.11
C GLN A 100 13.40 17.50 12.35
N TRP A 101 14.12 16.39 12.10
CA TRP A 101 15.20 16.33 11.12
C TRP A 101 14.84 15.31 10.04
N ASP A 102 14.89 15.73 8.79
CA ASP A 102 14.74 14.86 7.66
C ASP A 102 16.07 14.17 7.35
N GLY A 103 16.03 12.85 7.50
CA GLY A 103 17.14 11.96 7.17
C GLY A 103 17.35 11.79 5.67
N PHE A 104 18.50 11.25 5.28
CA PHE A 104 18.78 10.96 3.86
C PHE A 104 17.90 9.86 3.26
N ARG A 105 17.05 9.22 4.07
CA ARG A 105 16.00 8.27 3.67
C ARG A 105 14.67 8.95 3.33
N HIS A 106 14.48 10.20 3.73
CA HIS A 106 13.19 10.89 3.68
C HIS A 106 12.77 11.20 2.24
N TYR A 107 13.68 11.78 1.45
CA TYR A 107 13.39 12.27 0.10
C TYR A 107 14.45 11.80 -0.89
N ALA A 108 14.00 11.21 -2.01
CA ALA A 108 14.87 10.75 -3.10
C ALA A 108 14.91 11.77 -4.24
N TYR A 109 15.86 11.61 -5.15
CA TYR A 109 15.66 12.08 -6.52
C TYR A 109 14.42 11.40 -7.12
N GLN A 110 13.40 12.19 -7.47
CA GLN A 110 12.09 11.68 -7.89
C GLN A 110 12.17 10.95 -9.23
N LYS A 111 13.01 11.42 -10.15
CA LYS A 111 13.17 10.84 -11.49
C LYS A 111 13.96 9.52 -11.44
N GLU A 112 15.13 9.52 -10.81
CA GLU A 112 16.02 8.36 -10.75
C GLU A 112 15.63 7.35 -9.66
N LYS A 113 14.83 7.78 -8.66
CA LYS A 113 14.44 6.97 -7.48
C LYS A 113 15.65 6.46 -6.69
N LEU A 114 16.63 7.34 -6.52
CA LEU A 114 17.86 7.10 -5.79
C LEU A 114 17.96 8.11 -4.63
N TRP A 115 18.40 7.59 -3.48
CA TRP A 115 18.72 8.37 -2.29
C TRP A 115 20.23 8.64 -2.23
N PHE A 116 20.64 9.29 -1.15
CA PHE A 116 22.02 9.69 -0.92
C PHE A 116 23.02 8.56 -1.22
N ASN A 117 24.07 8.92 -1.94
CA ASN A 117 25.16 8.03 -2.34
C ASN A 117 24.70 6.80 -3.16
N GLY A 118 23.64 6.96 -3.96
CA GLY A 118 23.16 5.95 -4.90
C GLY A 118 22.35 4.82 -4.27
N LYS A 119 21.89 4.98 -3.02
CA LYS A 119 21.07 3.96 -2.36
C LYS A 119 19.70 3.85 -3.03
N THR A 120 19.26 2.60 -3.17
CA THR A 120 17.95 2.24 -3.72
C THR A 120 16.93 2.07 -2.62
N LEU A 121 15.64 1.99 -2.99
CA LEU A 121 14.59 1.65 -2.04
C LEU A 121 14.84 0.30 -1.35
N ASP A 122 15.38 -0.68 -2.07
CA ASP A 122 15.69 -1.99 -1.49
C ASP A 122 16.77 -1.89 -0.39
N ASP A 123 17.81 -1.08 -0.61
CA ASP A 123 18.82 -0.81 0.41
C ASP A 123 18.21 -0.21 1.68
N LEU A 124 17.26 0.72 1.53
CA LEU A 124 16.62 1.37 2.68
C LEU A 124 15.72 0.41 3.47
N LEU A 125 15.04 -0.49 2.78
CA LEU A 125 14.14 -1.46 3.39
C LEU A 125 14.88 -2.66 4.03
N THR A 126 16.09 -2.97 3.57
CA THR A 126 16.84 -4.18 3.97
C THR A 126 18.03 -3.90 4.88
N THR A 127 18.52 -2.67 4.93
CA THR A 127 19.69 -2.28 5.73
C THR A 127 19.39 -1.08 6.60
N SER A 128 20.32 -0.69 7.46
CA SER A 128 20.31 0.59 8.19
C SER A 128 20.96 1.73 7.41
N ALA A 129 21.35 1.51 6.14
CA ALA A 129 22.17 2.46 5.41
C ALA A 129 21.58 3.88 5.38
N ILE A 130 22.40 4.91 5.54
CA ILE A 130 22.03 6.33 5.46
C ILE A 130 20.88 6.77 6.39
N GLY A 131 20.59 5.99 7.43
CA GLY A 131 19.61 6.34 8.46
C GLY A 131 20.20 7.29 9.52
N THR A 132 19.33 7.96 10.28
CA THR A 132 19.73 8.96 11.28
C THR A 132 20.53 8.37 12.45
N GLN A 133 20.48 7.06 12.67
CA GLN A 133 21.32 6.40 13.69
C GLN A 133 22.81 6.58 13.43
N ALA A 134 23.24 6.67 12.17
CA ALA A 134 24.64 6.94 11.83
C ALA A 134 25.08 8.31 12.37
N TRP A 135 24.18 9.29 12.36
CA TRP A 135 24.44 10.63 12.91
C TRP A 135 24.50 10.58 14.43
N VAL A 136 23.57 9.87 15.06
CA VAL A 136 23.53 9.70 16.52
C VAL A 136 24.79 9.00 17.03
N GLU A 137 25.28 7.98 16.33
CA GLU A 137 26.53 7.27 16.67
C GLU A 137 27.77 8.16 16.59
N ARG A 138 27.71 9.24 15.80
CA ARG A 138 28.75 10.28 15.76
C ARG A 138 28.54 11.44 16.72
N GLY A 139 27.54 11.35 17.60
CA GLY A 139 27.24 12.39 18.59
C GLY A 139 26.12 13.36 18.21
N GLY A 140 25.40 13.08 17.11
CA GLY A 140 24.29 13.90 16.63
C GLY A 140 24.75 15.13 15.84
N ILE A 141 23.87 16.13 15.78
CA ILE A 141 24.09 17.40 15.08
C ILE A 141 24.49 18.43 16.14
N VAL A 142 25.78 18.55 16.38
CA VAL A 142 26.35 19.41 17.43
C VAL A 142 27.39 20.34 16.81
N GLY A 143 27.21 21.65 16.98
CA GLY A 143 28.06 22.63 16.32
C GLY A 143 27.65 24.06 16.60
N ARG A 144 28.06 24.97 15.70
CA ARG A 144 27.68 26.38 15.79
C ARG A 144 26.40 26.60 14.99
N GLY A 145 25.34 27.00 15.68
CA GLY A 145 24.11 27.47 15.06
C GLY A 145 24.21 28.95 14.69
N VAL A 146 23.58 29.31 13.57
CA VAL A 146 23.47 30.69 13.08
C VAL A 146 22.02 30.99 12.72
N LEU A 147 21.40 31.97 13.37
CA LEU A 147 20.01 32.36 13.11
C LEU A 147 19.94 33.55 12.16
N LEU A 148 19.18 33.40 11.08
CA LEU A 148 18.67 34.49 10.26
C LEU A 148 17.19 34.73 10.61
N ASP A 149 16.91 35.83 11.31
CA ASP A 149 15.58 36.21 11.77
C ASP A 149 14.85 37.05 10.70
N TYR A 150 14.44 36.35 9.64
CA TYR A 150 13.71 36.95 8.53
C TYR A 150 12.40 37.58 9.00
N ALA A 151 11.66 36.92 9.89
CA ALA A 151 10.38 37.42 10.40
C ALA A 151 10.53 38.82 11.03
N ALA A 152 11.43 38.98 12.00
CA ALA A 152 11.63 40.27 12.66
C ALA A 152 12.18 41.34 11.70
N TRP A 153 13.03 40.94 10.76
CA TRP A 153 13.54 41.84 9.72
C TRP A 153 12.42 42.34 8.79
N ALA A 154 11.54 41.44 8.36
CA ALA A 154 10.42 41.77 7.48
C ALA A 154 9.38 42.63 8.21
N GLU A 155 9.14 42.38 9.50
CA GLU A 155 8.30 43.22 10.36
C GLU A 155 8.85 44.64 10.47
N ALA A 156 10.17 44.77 10.72
CA ALA A 156 10.84 46.07 10.80
C ALA A 156 10.81 46.85 9.47
N LYS A 157 10.79 46.16 8.33
CA LYS A 157 10.63 46.76 7.00
C LYS A 157 9.16 46.98 6.59
N GLY A 158 8.20 46.51 7.37
CA GLY A 158 6.76 46.57 7.03
C GLY A 158 6.38 45.68 5.85
N THR A 159 7.15 44.62 5.55
CA THR A 159 6.91 43.67 4.46
C THR A 159 6.41 42.31 4.96
N HIS A 160 6.30 42.12 6.28
CA HIS A 160 5.74 40.91 6.88
C HIS A 160 4.21 40.91 6.82
N SER A 161 3.62 39.76 6.47
CA SER A 161 2.17 39.51 6.56
C SER A 161 1.93 38.11 7.13
N GLU A 162 1.05 38.01 8.13
CA GLU A 162 0.66 36.72 8.71
C GLU A 162 -0.04 35.81 7.69
N SER A 163 -0.79 36.38 6.73
CA SER A 163 -1.41 35.58 5.66
C SER A 163 -0.38 34.94 4.73
N ALA A 164 0.75 35.63 4.49
CA ALA A 164 1.78 35.17 3.57
C ALA A 164 2.52 33.93 4.08
N LEU A 165 2.46 33.66 5.40
CA LEU A 165 3.04 32.45 6.01
C LEU A 165 2.38 31.17 5.49
N PHE A 166 1.08 31.23 5.17
CA PHE A 166 0.27 30.11 4.67
C PHE A 166 -0.06 30.23 3.18
N GLU A 167 0.73 31.03 2.46
CA GLU A 167 0.72 31.17 1.01
C GLU A 167 2.09 30.77 0.46
N THR A 168 2.16 30.45 -0.84
CA THR A 168 3.44 30.12 -1.49
C THR A 168 4.28 31.39 -1.65
N THR A 169 5.09 31.67 -0.63
CA THR A 169 5.93 32.86 -0.55
C THR A 169 7.40 32.47 -0.54
N SER A 170 8.14 32.84 -1.58
CA SER A 170 9.57 32.54 -1.70
C SER A 170 10.42 33.62 -1.03
N ILE A 171 11.40 33.21 -0.22
CA ILE A 171 12.42 34.07 0.37
C ILE A 171 13.71 33.91 -0.45
N PRO A 172 14.08 34.88 -1.29
CA PRO A 172 15.30 34.81 -2.08
C PRO A 172 16.55 34.86 -1.20
N VAL A 173 17.62 34.22 -1.65
CA VAL A 173 18.90 34.26 -0.94
C VAL A 173 19.48 35.67 -0.81
N SER A 174 19.19 36.56 -1.76
CA SER A 174 19.55 37.98 -1.66
C SER A 174 18.94 38.64 -0.43
N THR A 175 17.69 38.30 -0.09
CA THR A 175 17.01 38.75 1.12
C THR A 175 17.64 38.14 2.38
N LEU A 176 17.96 36.85 2.37
CA LEU A 176 18.67 36.21 3.50
C LEU A 176 20.04 36.85 3.77
N LYS A 177 20.76 37.24 2.70
CA LYS A 177 22.02 37.99 2.80
C LYS A 177 21.80 39.39 3.39
N GLU A 178 20.71 40.08 3.03
CA GLU A 178 20.34 41.35 3.67
C GLU A 178 20.01 41.19 5.16
N VAL A 179 19.30 40.11 5.54
CA VAL A 179 19.03 39.77 6.95
C VAL A 179 20.35 39.59 7.69
N ALA A 180 21.23 38.73 7.18
CA ALA A 180 22.56 38.49 7.76
C ALA A 180 23.37 39.79 7.92
N ALA A 181 23.38 40.65 6.89
CA ALA A 181 24.05 41.94 6.93
C ALA A 181 23.46 42.88 8.00
N SER A 182 22.12 42.96 8.11
CA SER A 182 21.45 43.78 9.12
C SER A 182 21.74 43.32 10.56
N GLN A 183 21.95 42.02 10.74
CA GLN A 183 22.27 41.39 12.01
C GLN A 183 23.77 41.43 12.33
N GLY A 184 24.62 41.82 11.38
CA GLY A 184 26.09 41.68 11.49
C GLY A 184 26.55 40.23 11.61
N THR A 185 25.80 39.29 11.03
CA THR A 185 26.05 37.84 11.15
C THR A 185 27.05 37.38 10.09
N THR A 186 27.96 36.47 10.47
CA THR A 186 28.97 35.90 9.59
C THR A 186 29.01 34.38 9.70
N PHE A 187 29.25 33.73 8.56
CA PHE A 187 29.26 32.27 8.44
C PHE A 187 30.68 31.70 8.58
N ARG A 188 30.76 30.45 9.01
CA ARG A 188 31.98 29.64 9.12
C ARG A 188 31.66 28.23 8.60
N GLU A 189 32.69 27.54 8.12
CA GLU A 189 32.57 26.15 7.70
C GLU A 189 31.97 25.28 8.82
N GLY A 190 30.97 24.48 8.45
CA GLY A 190 30.26 23.57 9.34
C GLY A 190 29.12 24.20 10.13
N ASP A 191 28.81 25.48 9.93
CA ASP A 191 27.66 26.12 10.58
C ASP A 191 26.35 25.38 10.29
N ILE A 192 25.44 25.43 11.27
CA ILE A 192 24.07 24.96 11.15
C ILE A 192 23.19 26.20 10.97
N LEU A 193 22.63 26.35 9.77
CA LEU A 193 21.84 27.53 9.40
C LEU A 193 20.40 27.39 9.92
N PHE A 194 19.93 28.37 10.67
CA PHE A 194 18.54 28.50 11.10
C PHE A 194 17.88 29.69 10.40
N ILE A 195 16.69 29.50 9.83
CA ILE A 195 15.90 30.56 9.22
C ILE A 195 14.55 30.64 9.93
N ARG A 196 14.30 31.76 10.62
CA ARG A 196 13.02 32.03 11.27
C ARG A 196 12.12 32.84 10.35
N THR A 197 11.06 32.21 9.88
CA THR A 197 10.04 32.77 8.99
C THR A 197 8.84 33.33 9.73
N GLY A 198 8.61 32.91 10.98
CA GLY A 198 7.41 33.23 11.76
C GLY A 198 6.30 32.18 11.62
N TRP A 199 6.51 31.11 10.84
CA TRP A 199 5.46 30.15 10.52
C TRP A 199 4.90 29.42 11.75
N VAL A 200 5.75 28.87 12.64
CA VAL A 200 5.29 28.22 13.88
C VAL A 200 4.48 29.18 14.76
N ARG A 201 4.93 30.44 14.87
CA ARG A 201 4.19 31.50 15.60
C ARG A 201 2.83 31.74 14.99
N GLY A 202 2.76 31.88 13.66
CA GLY A 202 1.51 32.05 12.92
C GLY A 202 0.58 30.85 13.11
N TYR A 203 1.10 29.62 13.02
CA TYR A 203 0.31 28.39 13.14
C TYR A 203 -0.30 28.26 14.53
N ASN A 204 0.47 28.57 15.58
CA ASN A 204 -0.03 28.59 16.96
C ASN A 204 -1.16 29.62 17.19
N ALA A 205 -1.31 30.61 16.31
CA ALA A 205 -2.38 31.61 16.39
C ALA A 205 -3.64 31.24 15.61
N LEU A 206 -3.60 30.18 14.79
CA LEU A 206 -4.76 29.70 14.04
C LEU A 206 -5.79 29.03 14.95
N SER A 207 -7.07 29.14 14.57
CA SER A 207 -8.15 28.34 15.14
C SER A 207 -8.11 26.89 14.63
N ASP A 208 -8.79 25.98 15.34
CA ASP A 208 -8.89 24.58 14.94
C ASP A 208 -9.50 24.40 13.54
N ASP A 209 -10.46 25.25 13.16
CA ASP A 209 -11.09 25.24 11.83
C ASP A 209 -10.09 25.67 10.74
N GLU A 210 -9.28 26.71 11.00
CA GLU A 210 -8.25 27.15 10.06
C GLU A 210 -7.14 26.09 9.90
N CYS A 211 -6.75 25.44 11.00
CA CYS A 211 -5.84 24.31 10.98
C CYS A 211 -6.39 23.14 10.14
N GLN A 212 -7.68 22.83 10.27
CA GLN A 212 -8.33 21.79 9.45
C GLN A 212 -8.37 22.19 7.98
N VAL A 213 -8.71 23.44 7.66
CA VAL A 213 -8.70 23.96 6.28
C VAL A 213 -7.30 23.87 5.67
N LEU A 214 -6.23 24.12 6.44
CA LEU A 214 -4.87 23.96 5.97
C LEU A 214 -4.55 22.47 5.73
N ALA A 215 -4.92 21.58 6.66
CA ALA A 215 -4.66 20.14 6.56
C ALA A 215 -5.42 19.45 5.42
N ASP A 216 -6.61 19.94 5.06
CA ASP A 216 -7.44 19.40 3.98
C ASP A 216 -6.89 19.71 2.58
N LYS A 217 -5.93 20.63 2.46
CA LYS A 217 -5.27 20.92 1.18
C LYS A 217 -4.32 19.78 0.83
N THR A 218 -4.46 19.23 -0.38
CA THR A 218 -3.54 18.19 -0.91
C THR A 218 -2.07 18.65 -0.89
N SER A 219 -1.83 19.94 -1.18
CA SER A 219 -0.53 20.58 -1.13
C SER A 219 -0.67 21.89 -0.34
N PRO A 220 -0.52 21.88 1.00
CA PRO A 220 -0.76 23.03 1.86
C PRO A 220 0.34 24.08 1.65
N PRO A 221 0.03 25.26 1.08
CA PRO A 221 1.04 26.25 0.74
C PRO A 221 1.71 26.83 1.99
N ALA A 222 2.99 27.16 1.85
CA ALA A 222 3.79 27.73 2.93
C ALA A 222 4.91 28.64 2.40
N ILE A 223 5.25 29.64 3.22
CA ILE A 223 6.47 30.42 3.07
C ILE A 223 7.71 29.53 3.23
N GLY A 224 8.79 29.85 2.52
CA GLY A 224 10.07 29.18 2.69
C GLY A 224 11.16 29.76 1.81
N VAL A 225 12.33 29.13 1.81
CA VAL A 225 13.47 29.55 0.99
C VAL A 225 13.16 29.34 -0.50
N GLU A 226 13.60 30.25 -1.35
CA GLU A 226 13.42 30.13 -2.79
C GLU A 226 14.23 28.95 -3.37
N SER A 227 13.55 28.05 -4.10
CA SER A 227 14.17 26.98 -4.88
C SER A 227 14.81 27.53 -6.16
N SER A 228 16.10 27.91 -6.08
CA SER A 228 16.86 28.46 -7.21
C SER A 228 18.33 28.01 -7.20
N GLU A 229 19.01 28.11 -8.34
CA GLU A 229 20.45 27.84 -8.43
C GLU A 229 21.25 28.75 -7.50
N GLU A 230 20.84 30.01 -7.35
CA GLU A 230 21.52 30.97 -6.47
C GLU A 230 21.48 30.52 -5.01
N THR A 231 20.32 30.03 -4.55
CA THR A 231 20.16 29.44 -3.21
C THR A 231 21.08 28.24 -3.03
N LEU A 232 21.05 27.28 -3.96
CA LEU A 232 21.88 26.08 -3.89
C LEU A 232 23.37 26.42 -3.88
N ARG A 233 23.80 27.31 -4.75
CA ARG A 233 25.20 27.77 -4.81
C ARG A 233 25.62 28.43 -3.50
N TRP A 234 24.79 29.29 -2.92
CA TRP A 234 25.08 29.92 -1.63
C TRP A 234 25.19 28.91 -0.49
N LEU A 235 24.22 27.99 -0.36
CA LEU A 235 24.26 26.94 0.67
C LEU A 235 25.52 26.07 0.54
N TRP A 236 25.88 25.72 -0.70
CA TRP A 236 27.09 24.97 -0.98
C TRP A 236 28.34 25.78 -0.61
N ASP A 237 28.48 27.01 -1.10
CA ASP A 237 29.69 27.82 -0.95
C ASP A 237 29.98 28.20 0.51
N GLU A 238 28.96 28.55 1.29
CA GLU A 238 29.10 28.85 2.73
C GLU A 238 29.42 27.61 3.58
N SER A 239 29.34 26.40 3.00
CA SER A 239 29.75 25.15 3.64
C SER A 239 28.98 24.84 4.93
N PHE A 240 27.65 25.00 4.88
CA PHE A 240 26.78 24.61 6.00
C PHE A 240 26.77 23.09 6.17
N SER A 241 26.66 22.63 7.42
CA SER A 241 26.54 21.19 7.73
C SER A 241 25.10 20.70 7.71
N ALA A 242 24.15 21.59 8.02
CA ALA A 242 22.71 21.35 8.01
C ALA A 242 21.95 22.68 7.89
N VAL A 243 20.69 22.62 7.44
CA VAL A 243 19.77 23.76 7.40
C VAL A 243 18.53 23.44 8.22
N ALA A 244 17.98 24.42 8.92
CA ALA A 244 16.81 24.27 9.77
C ALA A 244 15.94 25.53 9.76
N GLY A 245 14.65 25.37 10.05
CA GLY A 245 13.72 26.48 10.13
C GLY A 245 12.44 26.13 10.86
N ASP A 246 11.60 27.13 11.03
CA ASP A 246 10.28 27.04 11.65
C ASP A 246 9.12 26.81 10.65
N HIS A 247 9.43 26.67 9.37
CA HIS A 247 8.47 26.42 8.29
C HIS A 247 8.44 24.91 7.95
N PRO A 248 7.35 24.41 7.34
CA PRO A 248 7.05 22.98 7.24
C PRO A 248 7.69 22.25 6.05
N SER A 249 8.48 22.94 5.23
CA SER A 249 9.00 22.39 3.97
C SER A 249 10.39 22.89 3.56
N MET A 250 11.11 23.64 4.41
CA MET A 250 12.36 24.37 4.10
C MET A 250 12.31 25.34 2.90
N GLU A 251 12.02 24.86 1.71
CA GLU A 251 11.67 25.67 0.56
C GLU A 251 10.22 26.15 0.59
N ALA A 252 9.95 27.24 -0.14
CA ALA A 252 8.58 27.72 -0.33
C ALA A 252 7.74 26.66 -1.06
N TRP A 253 6.54 26.39 -0.54
CA TRP A 253 5.73 25.27 -0.99
C TRP A 253 4.36 25.72 -1.54
N PRO A 254 3.84 25.10 -2.63
CA PRO A 254 4.52 24.13 -3.52
C PRO A 254 5.74 24.70 -4.25
N CYS A 255 6.77 23.87 -4.45
CA CYS A 255 8.02 24.28 -5.09
C CYS A 255 7.79 24.92 -6.46
N GLN A 256 8.34 26.12 -6.67
CA GLN A 256 8.10 26.92 -7.88
C GLN A 256 9.01 26.49 -9.04
N ASN A 257 10.17 25.88 -8.75
CA ASN A 257 11.10 25.40 -9.76
C ASN A 257 11.63 23.99 -9.40
N PRO A 258 10.98 22.92 -9.89
CA PRO A 258 11.37 21.55 -9.57
C PRO A 258 12.79 21.15 -9.98
N ALA A 259 13.47 21.91 -10.85
CA ALA A 259 14.87 21.64 -11.20
C ALA A 259 15.84 21.94 -10.04
N PHE A 260 15.44 22.78 -9.08
CA PHE A 260 16.22 23.19 -7.92
C PHE A 260 15.52 22.85 -6.61
N TRP A 261 14.76 21.75 -6.61
CA TRP A 261 14.01 21.28 -5.46
C TRP A 261 14.96 21.03 -4.28
N LEU A 262 14.88 21.84 -3.22
CA LEU A 262 15.89 21.83 -2.15
C LEU A 262 15.92 20.46 -1.46
N HIS A 263 14.78 19.84 -1.23
CA HIS A 263 14.72 18.47 -0.69
C HIS A 263 15.53 17.44 -1.49
N GLU A 264 15.46 17.44 -2.82
CA GLU A 264 16.25 16.51 -3.65
C GLU A 264 17.75 16.79 -3.53
N TRP A 265 18.12 18.06 -3.69
CA TRP A 265 19.53 18.48 -3.74
C TRP A 265 20.21 18.32 -2.39
N LEU A 266 19.59 18.80 -1.31
CA LEU A 266 20.18 18.78 0.01
C LEU A 266 20.22 17.35 0.57
N LEU A 267 19.09 16.62 0.59
CA LEU A 267 19.04 15.29 1.19
C LEU A 267 19.70 14.22 0.32
N ALA A 268 19.16 13.98 -0.89
CA ALA A 268 19.65 12.92 -1.76
C ALA A 268 20.93 13.32 -2.51
N GLY A 269 21.09 14.58 -2.88
CA GLY A 269 22.27 15.05 -3.61
C GLY A 269 23.52 15.19 -2.74
N TRP A 270 23.42 15.94 -1.65
CA TRP A 270 24.58 16.35 -0.84
C TRP A 270 24.70 15.63 0.50
N GLY A 271 23.63 15.02 0.99
CA GLY A 271 23.60 14.50 2.35
C GLY A 271 23.65 15.64 3.37
N MET A 272 22.89 16.71 3.16
CA MET A 272 22.71 17.83 4.08
C MET A 272 21.35 17.69 4.78
N PRO A 273 21.31 17.49 6.12
CA PRO A 273 20.05 17.38 6.84
C PRO A 273 19.20 18.65 6.74
N ILE A 274 17.89 18.46 6.65
CA ILE A 274 16.88 19.51 6.68
C ILE A 274 16.13 19.44 8.01
N GLY A 275 16.04 20.55 8.72
CA GLY A 275 15.29 20.70 9.95
C GLY A 275 14.03 21.52 9.72
N GLU A 276 12.89 21.03 10.19
CA GLU A 276 11.59 21.69 9.98
C GLU A 276 10.85 21.87 11.30
N LEU A 277 9.94 22.85 11.33
CA LEU A 277 9.03 23.10 12.46
C LEU A 277 9.74 23.34 13.80
N PHE A 278 10.95 23.90 13.79
CA PHE A 278 11.63 24.31 15.02
C PHE A 278 10.91 25.52 15.64
N ASP A 279 10.72 25.51 16.96
CA ASP A 279 10.23 26.69 17.69
C ASP A 279 11.40 27.66 17.92
N LEU A 280 11.47 28.69 17.08
CA LEU A 280 12.56 29.67 17.08
C LEU A 280 12.21 30.98 17.80
N GLU A 281 11.03 31.11 18.41
CA GLU A 281 10.56 32.35 19.02
C GLU A 281 11.47 32.80 20.17
N GLN A 282 11.64 31.91 21.16
CA GLN A 282 12.47 32.20 22.33
C GLN A 282 13.95 32.40 21.93
N LEU A 283 14.42 31.68 20.92
CA LEU A 283 15.78 31.83 20.42
C LEU A 283 15.99 33.22 19.80
N SER A 284 15.05 33.67 18.95
CA SER A 284 15.12 35.01 18.35
C SER A 284 15.13 36.11 19.41
N ASP A 285 14.32 35.95 20.47
CA ASP A 285 14.27 36.92 21.58
C ASP A 285 15.58 36.99 22.34
N GLU A 286 16.18 35.85 22.68
CA GLU A 286 17.46 35.80 23.38
C GLU A 286 18.62 36.32 22.50
N CYS A 287 18.59 36.05 21.19
CA CYS A 287 19.53 36.61 20.21
C CYS A 287 19.41 38.13 20.14
N ARG A 288 18.18 38.66 20.00
CA ARG A 288 17.90 40.09 19.92
C ARG A 288 18.32 40.84 21.17
N LYS A 289 18.00 40.31 22.37
CA LYS A 289 18.42 40.89 23.67
C LYS A 289 19.94 41.06 23.78
N ARG A 290 20.71 40.19 23.12
CA ARG A 290 22.19 40.17 23.18
C ARG A 290 22.86 40.79 21.95
N GLY A 291 22.10 41.11 20.90
CA GLY A 291 22.67 41.46 19.59
C GLY A 291 23.59 40.37 19.04
N ARG A 292 23.32 39.09 19.32
CA ARG A 292 24.17 37.94 18.95
C ARG A 292 23.32 36.85 18.32
N TRP A 293 23.63 36.53 17.06
CA TRP A 293 22.85 35.62 16.22
C TRP A 293 23.54 34.27 15.99
N THR A 294 24.63 34.02 16.71
CA THR A 294 25.36 32.75 16.72
C THR A 294 25.31 32.13 18.12
N PHE A 295 25.25 30.81 18.16
CA PHE A 295 25.10 30.04 19.40
C PHE A 295 25.68 28.64 19.25
N PHE A 296 25.92 27.98 20.38
CA PHE A 296 26.18 26.56 20.40
C PHE A 296 24.86 25.81 20.27
N PHE A 297 24.77 24.88 19.32
CA PHE A 297 23.59 24.07 19.08
C PHE A 297 23.92 22.59 19.27
N SER A 298 22.98 21.85 19.85
CA SER A 298 23.08 20.42 20.06
C SER A 298 21.70 19.80 19.86
N SER A 299 21.59 18.94 18.86
CA SER A 299 20.39 18.14 18.62
C SER A 299 20.79 16.71 18.30
N VAL A 300 20.14 15.75 18.94
CA VAL A 300 20.36 14.33 18.71
C VAL A 300 19.02 13.74 18.33
N PRO A 301 18.83 13.34 17.06
CA PRO A 301 17.61 12.64 16.65
C PRO A 301 17.37 11.38 17.49
N LEU A 302 16.14 10.87 17.47
CA LEU A 302 15.87 9.56 18.07
C LEU A 302 16.81 8.51 17.49
N LYS A 303 17.42 7.73 18.38
CA LYS A 303 18.33 6.64 18.00
C LYS A 303 17.51 5.45 17.52
N GLU A 304 16.94 5.58 16.34
CA GLU A 304 16.23 4.50 15.67
C GLU A 304 17.25 3.57 15.00
N GLN A 305 17.69 2.55 15.72
CA GLN A 305 18.38 1.44 15.08
C GLN A 305 17.33 0.51 14.47
N PRO A 306 17.43 0.15 13.18
CA PRO A 306 16.84 -1.11 12.73
C PRO A 306 17.54 -2.21 13.55
N ASP A 307 16.84 -2.93 14.44
CA ASP A 307 17.44 -3.66 15.55
C ASP A 307 18.76 -4.40 15.20
N ALA A 308 19.86 -3.98 15.82
CA ALA A 308 21.18 -4.57 15.67
C ALA A 308 21.42 -5.84 16.53
N GLY A 309 20.35 -6.53 16.98
CA GLY A 309 20.48 -7.64 17.93
C GLY A 309 19.35 -8.68 17.90
N VAL A 310 18.44 -8.56 16.94
CA VAL A 310 17.40 -9.55 16.70
C VAL A 310 17.82 -10.27 15.44
N GLU A 311 18.03 -11.59 15.50
CA GLU A 311 18.27 -12.38 14.29
C GLU A 311 17.25 -11.95 13.22
N PRO A 312 17.64 -11.86 11.94
CA PRO A 312 16.81 -11.34 10.85
C PRO A 312 15.49 -12.09 10.64
N ALA A 313 15.08 -13.01 11.52
CA ALA A 313 13.79 -13.66 11.58
C ALA A 313 12.71 -12.84 12.34
N THR A 314 13.05 -12.07 13.37
CA THR A 314 12.02 -11.53 14.29
C THR A 314 11.56 -10.10 13.97
N LEU A 315 12.36 -9.33 13.20
CA LEU A 315 11.96 -8.03 12.62
C LEU A 315 11.37 -8.14 11.20
N ARG A 316 11.32 -9.33 10.61
CA ARG A 316 10.75 -9.59 9.26
C ARG A 316 9.23 -9.41 9.17
N LEU A 317 8.55 -9.03 10.25
CA LEU A 317 7.08 -9.04 10.32
C LEU A 317 6.39 -7.68 10.08
N GLN A 318 7.12 -6.56 9.96
CA GLN A 318 6.45 -5.26 9.76
C GLN A 318 6.83 -4.49 8.47
N ALA A 319 7.90 -4.85 7.75
CA ALA A 319 8.26 -4.18 6.49
C ALA A 319 8.59 -5.11 5.31
N LEU A 320 8.46 -6.43 5.47
CA LEU A 320 8.14 -7.31 4.35
C LEU A 320 6.63 -7.51 4.40
N ILE A 321 5.95 -7.24 3.29
CA ILE A 321 4.60 -7.78 3.11
C ILE A 321 4.69 -9.26 3.46
N GLU A 322 3.94 -9.70 4.47
CA GLU A 322 3.99 -11.06 5.00
C GLU A 322 3.94 -12.06 3.83
N PRO A 323 4.70 -13.16 3.78
CA PRO A 323 4.65 -14.10 2.65
C PRO A 323 3.22 -14.57 2.31
N SER A 324 2.35 -14.67 3.33
CA SER A 324 0.90 -14.90 3.24
C SER A 324 0.14 -13.76 2.54
N ILE A 325 0.57 -12.51 2.65
CA ILE A 325 0.01 -11.37 1.94
C ILE A 325 0.64 -11.24 0.54
N ARG A 326 1.93 -11.56 0.38
CA ARG A 326 2.62 -11.55 -0.92
C ARG A 326 2.05 -12.59 -1.86
N ILE A 327 1.73 -13.78 -1.35
CA ILE A 327 1.10 -14.82 -2.17
C ILE A 327 -0.29 -14.36 -2.62
N ARG A 328 -1.07 -13.70 -1.75
CA ARG A 328 -2.37 -13.11 -2.10
C ARG A 328 -2.24 -12.01 -3.15
N ARG A 329 -1.25 -11.11 -3.01
CA ARG A 329 -0.97 -10.08 -4.02
C ARG A 329 -0.53 -10.67 -5.35
N ALA A 330 0.31 -11.71 -5.34
CA ALA A 330 0.69 -12.43 -6.56
C ALA A 330 -0.53 -13.05 -7.24
N ILE A 331 -1.48 -13.59 -6.45
CA ILE A 331 -2.75 -14.12 -6.98
C ILE A 331 -3.58 -12.99 -7.57
N HIS A 332 -3.77 -11.86 -6.90
CA HIS A 332 -4.50 -10.72 -7.45
C HIS A 332 -3.85 -10.14 -8.72
N ALA A 333 -2.54 -10.21 -8.84
CA ALA A 333 -1.78 -9.71 -9.99
C ALA A 333 -1.61 -10.73 -11.13
N ASP A 334 -2.19 -11.94 -10.99
CA ASP A 334 -2.04 -13.06 -11.94
C ASP A 334 -0.58 -13.47 -12.24
N ASP A 335 0.32 -13.34 -11.25
CA ASP A 335 1.74 -13.69 -11.41
C ASP A 335 2.04 -15.11 -10.91
N ALA A 336 1.86 -16.08 -11.81
CA ALA A 336 2.16 -17.49 -11.56
C ALA A 336 3.66 -17.76 -11.28
N THR A 337 4.57 -16.93 -11.81
CA THR A 337 6.02 -17.11 -11.63
C THR A 337 6.46 -16.70 -10.23
N LEU A 338 5.94 -15.57 -9.76
CA LEU A 338 6.13 -15.08 -8.40
C LEU A 338 5.51 -16.04 -7.38
N LEU A 339 4.29 -16.52 -7.66
CA LEU A 339 3.62 -17.53 -6.84
C LEU A 339 4.47 -18.79 -6.69
N ARG A 340 4.95 -19.36 -7.80
CA ARG A 340 5.80 -20.56 -7.79
C ARG A 340 7.08 -20.33 -6.98
N ARG A 341 7.70 -19.17 -7.13
CA ARG A 341 8.90 -18.78 -6.36
C ARG A 341 8.60 -18.68 -4.86
N ILE A 342 7.46 -18.09 -4.49
CA ILE A 342 7.05 -17.97 -3.07
C ILE A 342 6.75 -19.34 -2.48
N LEU A 343 5.96 -20.18 -3.16
CA LEU A 343 5.59 -21.52 -2.69
C LEU A 343 6.81 -22.45 -2.55
N LYS A 344 7.83 -22.32 -3.40
CA LYS A 344 9.08 -23.06 -3.27
C LYS A 344 9.80 -22.72 -1.95
N SER A 345 9.76 -21.47 -1.54
CA SER A 345 10.38 -21.00 -0.29
C SER A 345 9.49 -21.20 0.94
N TYR A 346 8.17 -21.21 0.76
CA TYR A 346 7.17 -21.31 1.84
C TYR A 346 6.04 -22.31 1.49
N PRO A 347 6.31 -23.63 1.49
CA PRO A 347 5.32 -24.64 1.08
C PRO A 347 4.08 -24.68 1.98
N ALA A 348 4.24 -24.37 3.28
CA ALA A 348 3.14 -24.34 4.24
C ALA A 348 2.04 -23.31 3.90
N LEU A 349 2.33 -22.33 3.05
CA LEU A 349 1.39 -21.29 2.63
C LEU A 349 0.55 -21.68 1.42
N ILE A 350 0.57 -22.95 1.02
CA ILE A 350 -0.22 -23.42 -0.12
C ILE A 350 -1.72 -23.10 0.05
N HIS A 351 -2.29 -23.37 1.22
CA HIS A 351 -3.69 -23.06 1.52
C HIS A 351 -3.90 -21.60 1.94
N ASN A 352 -3.12 -21.13 2.92
CA ASN A 352 -3.11 -19.75 3.43
C ASN A 352 -4.52 -19.12 3.52
N PRO A 353 -5.45 -19.64 4.36
CA PRO A 353 -6.84 -19.15 4.42
C PRO A 353 -6.92 -17.67 4.82
N ASP A 354 -7.91 -16.94 4.34
CA ASP A 354 -8.09 -15.51 4.63
C ASP A 354 -8.78 -15.35 6.00
N PRO A 355 -8.08 -14.83 7.03
CA PRO A 355 -8.64 -14.72 8.37
C PRO A 355 -9.55 -13.49 8.55
N SER A 356 -9.70 -12.64 7.52
CA SER A 356 -10.52 -11.44 7.63
C SER A 356 -12.01 -11.81 7.74
N PRO A 357 -12.81 -11.04 8.50
CA PRO A 357 -14.26 -11.29 8.62
C PRO A 357 -15.02 -11.32 7.29
N SER A 358 -14.47 -10.68 6.25
CA SER A 358 -15.02 -10.67 4.88
C SER A 358 -14.44 -11.75 3.97
N GLY A 359 -13.35 -12.41 4.37
CA GLY A 359 -12.57 -13.34 3.55
C GLY A 359 -13.10 -14.78 3.51
N LEU A 360 -14.05 -15.12 4.39
CA LEU A 360 -14.72 -16.43 4.49
C LEU A 360 -13.76 -17.63 4.62
N SER A 361 -12.56 -17.43 5.17
CA SER A 361 -11.48 -18.43 5.17
C SER A 361 -11.16 -19.00 3.78
N ASN A 362 -11.40 -18.25 2.70
CA ASN A 362 -11.09 -18.68 1.34
C ASN A 362 -9.60 -18.98 1.22
N SER A 363 -9.21 -20.18 0.78
CA SER A 363 -7.81 -20.50 0.51
C SER A 363 -7.27 -19.77 -0.73
N ASN A 364 -5.98 -19.90 -1.01
CA ASN A 364 -5.37 -19.38 -2.24
C ASN A 364 -6.06 -19.91 -3.51
N LEU A 365 -6.43 -21.20 -3.53
CA LEU A 365 -7.13 -21.79 -4.67
C LEU A 365 -8.55 -21.25 -4.82
N HIS A 366 -9.26 -21.01 -3.71
CA HIS A 366 -10.57 -20.35 -3.75
C HIS A 366 -10.48 -18.95 -4.36
N LEU A 367 -9.49 -18.16 -3.93
CA LEU A 367 -9.26 -16.81 -4.45
C LEU A 367 -8.92 -16.84 -5.94
N ALA A 368 -7.95 -17.65 -6.35
CA ALA A 368 -7.54 -17.78 -7.74
C ALA A 368 -8.70 -18.24 -8.64
N ALA A 369 -9.50 -19.19 -8.16
CA ALA A 369 -10.66 -19.71 -8.88
C ALA A 369 -11.77 -18.67 -9.03
N SER A 370 -12.01 -17.83 -8.00
CA SER A 370 -12.98 -16.73 -8.07
C SER A 370 -12.57 -15.61 -9.04
N LEU A 371 -11.26 -15.43 -9.25
CA LEU A 371 -10.69 -14.42 -10.14
C LEU A 371 -10.50 -14.92 -11.59
N GLY A 372 -10.53 -16.24 -11.81
CA GLY A 372 -10.38 -16.82 -13.15
C GLY A 372 -8.93 -17.10 -13.58
N HIS A 373 -7.98 -17.08 -12.64
CA HIS A 373 -6.55 -17.19 -12.93
C HIS A 373 -6.13 -18.65 -13.13
N ARG A 374 -6.31 -19.17 -14.35
CA ARG A 374 -6.05 -20.59 -14.71
C ARG A 374 -4.64 -21.05 -14.36
N ASP A 375 -3.61 -20.30 -14.74
CA ASP A 375 -2.21 -20.71 -14.57
C ASP A 375 -1.82 -20.78 -13.09
N ILE A 376 -2.36 -19.86 -12.30
CA ILE A 376 -2.22 -19.88 -10.83
C ILE A 376 -2.91 -21.10 -10.23
N CYS A 377 -4.14 -21.42 -10.65
CA CYS A 377 -4.82 -22.64 -10.22
C CYS A 377 -4.01 -23.88 -10.55
N ALA A 378 -3.41 -23.96 -11.75
CA ALA A 378 -2.55 -25.07 -12.14
C ALA A 378 -1.32 -25.19 -11.22
N VAL A 379 -0.64 -24.07 -10.91
CA VAL A 379 0.49 -24.05 -9.98
C VAL A 379 0.11 -24.56 -8.59
N LEU A 380 -1.04 -24.12 -8.06
CA LEU A 380 -1.51 -24.53 -6.72
C LEU A 380 -1.88 -26.01 -6.68
N LEU A 381 -2.56 -26.52 -7.72
CA LEU A 381 -2.94 -27.93 -7.83
C LEU A 381 -1.72 -28.83 -7.99
N ASP A 382 -0.75 -28.45 -8.82
CA ASP A 382 0.50 -29.20 -8.99
C ASP A 382 1.37 -29.19 -7.70
N ALA A 383 1.17 -28.20 -6.83
CA ALA A 383 1.80 -28.15 -5.51
C ALA A 383 1.06 -28.98 -4.44
N GLY A 384 -0.06 -29.63 -4.78
CA GLY A 384 -0.81 -30.51 -3.88
C GLY A 384 -1.87 -29.83 -3.03
N HIS A 385 -2.44 -28.69 -3.45
CA HIS A 385 -3.41 -27.95 -2.64
C HIS A 385 -4.66 -28.77 -2.28
N ASP A 386 -5.14 -29.66 -3.15
CA ASP A 386 -6.37 -30.44 -2.92
C ASP A 386 -6.10 -31.92 -2.56
N ASP A 387 -4.89 -32.24 -2.10
CA ASP A 387 -4.50 -33.59 -1.64
C ASP A 387 -4.52 -33.67 -0.10
N PRO A 388 -5.26 -34.60 0.53
CA PRO A 388 -6.03 -35.71 -0.04
C PRO A 388 -7.49 -35.40 -0.38
N CYS A 389 -7.97 -34.19 -0.08
CA CYS A 389 -9.34 -33.79 -0.38
C CYS A 389 -9.43 -32.30 -0.74
N PRO A 390 -10.45 -31.90 -1.51
CA PRO A 390 -10.67 -30.49 -1.85
C PRO A 390 -10.81 -29.63 -0.60
N ALA A 391 -10.12 -28.49 -0.60
CA ALA A 391 -10.29 -27.51 0.46
C ALA A 391 -11.70 -26.90 0.44
N LEU A 392 -12.21 -26.56 1.63
CA LEU A 392 -13.52 -25.93 1.81
C LEU A 392 -13.36 -24.60 2.54
N ASN A 393 -14.11 -23.58 2.13
CA ASN A 393 -14.21 -22.30 2.85
C ASN A 393 -15.28 -22.38 3.97
N GLU A 394 -15.53 -21.29 4.70
CA GLU A 394 -16.52 -21.25 5.80
C GLU A 394 -17.95 -21.62 5.36
N ASN A 395 -18.29 -21.34 4.11
CA ASN A 395 -19.59 -21.72 3.53
C ASN A 395 -19.58 -23.14 2.95
N HIS A 396 -18.55 -23.94 3.24
CA HIS A 396 -18.32 -25.27 2.67
C HIS A 396 -18.29 -25.27 1.13
N GLN A 397 -17.93 -24.15 0.51
CA GLN A 397 -17.79 -24.06 -0.94
C GLN A 397 -16.42 -24.60 -1.36
N THR A 398 -16.37 -25.19 -2.54
CA THR A 398 -15.14 -25.59 -3.20
C THR A 398 -14.67 -24.50 -4.17
N ALA A 399 -13.40 -24.51 -4.56
CA ALA A 399 -12.89 -23.63 -5.62
C ALA A 399 -13.68 -23.78 -6.95
N LEU A 400 -14.15 -24.99 -7.27
CA LEU A 400 -14.98 -25.25 -8.45
C LEU A 400 -16.32 -24.49 -8.38
N MET A 401 -16.98 -24.45 -7.22
CA MET A 401 -18.24 -23.71 -7.05
C MET A 401 -18.04 -22.21 -7.28
N LEU A 402 -16.95 -21.64 -6.77
CA LEU A 402 -16.63 -20.21 -6.94
C LEU A 402 -16.34 -19.89 -8.42
N ALA A 403 -15.53 -20.70 -9.10
CA ALA A 403 -15.27 -20.53 -10.53
C ALA A 403 -16.54 -20.71 -11.39
N ALA A 404 -17.38 -21.69 -11.04
CA ALA A 404 -18.62 -21.97 -11.74
C ALA A 404 -19.65 -20.84 -11.59
N GLY A 405 -19.78 -20.26 -10.39
CA GLY A 405 -20.65 -19.10 -10.16
C GLY A 405 -20.14 -17.81 -10.81
N ALA A 406 -18.81 -17.63 -10.86
CA ALA A 406 -18.17 -16.45 -11.45
C ALA A 406 -18.06 -16.47 -12.99
N GLY A 407 -18.19 -17.63 -13.63
CA GLY A 407 -18.18 -17.74 -15.10
C GLY A 407 -16.82 -18.10 -15.72
N HIS A 408 -15.87 -18.61 -14.93
CA HIS A 408 -14.50 -18.86 -15.37
C HIS A 408 -14.33 -20.24 -16.03
N THR A 409 -14.67 -20.34 -17.31
CA THR A 409 -14.73 -21.61 -18.07
C THR A 409 -13.41 -22.40 -18.05
N ASP A 410 -12.28 -21.74 -18.25
CA ASP A 410 -10.97 -22.41 -18.32
C ASP A 410 -10.54 -23.00 -16.96
N VAL A 411 -10.86 -22.30 -15.87
CA VAL A 411 -10.61 -22.78 -14.51
C VAL A 411 -11.49 -23.98 -14.18
N VAL A 412 -12.78 -23.92 -14.55
CA VAL A 412 -13.71 -25.04 -14.38
C VAL A 412 -13.21 -26.28 -15.11
N HIS A 413 -12.77 -26.13 -16.37
CA HIS A 413 -12.23 -27.24 -17.15
C HIS A 413 -11.03 -27.89 -16.45
N LEU A 414 -10.05 -27.07 -16.04
CA LEU A 414 -8.86 -27.53 -15.33
C LEU A 414 -9.20 -28.29 -14.03
N LEU A 415 -10.11 -27.75 -13.22
CA LEU A 415 -10.52 -28.37 -11.96
C LEU A 415 -11.24 -29.71 -12.19
N CYS A 416 -12.11 -29.80 -13.20
CA CYS A 416 -12.81 -31.04 -13.54
C CYS A 416 -11.87 -32.14 -14.08
N GLU A 417 -10.81 -31.76 -14.79
CA GLU A 417 -9.78 -32.71 -15.25
C GLU A 417 -8.99 -33.30 -14.08
N LYS A 418 -8.71 -32.50 -13.05
CA LYS A 418 -7.92 -32.92 -11.89
C LYS A 418 -8.75 -33.69 -10.86
N ASP A 419 -9.94 -33.21 -10.50
CA ASP A 419 -10.86 -33.88 -9.57
C ASP A 419 -12.33 -33.76 -9.98
N LYS A 420 -12.92 -34.87 -10.43
CA LYS A 420 -14.34 -34.95 -10.82
C LYS A 420 -15.27 -35.10 -9.61
N SER A 421 -14.74 -35.52 -8.46
CA SER A 421 -15.55 -35.79 -7.26
C SER A 421 -16.09 -34.51 -6.63
N CYS A 422 -15.44 -33.37 -6.87
CA CYS A 422 -15.84 -32.07 -6.34
C CYS A 422 -17.14 -31.52 -6.97
N ILE A 423 -17.54 -31.97 -8.17
CA ILE A 423 -18.71 -31.48 -8.90
C ILE A 423 -20.01 -31.63 -8.09
N LEU A 424 -20.14 -32.74 -7.34
CA LEU A 424 -21.35 -33.07 -6.56
C LEU A 424 -21.26 -32.70 -5.07
N ARG A 425 -20.16 -32.09 -4.62
CA ARG A 425 -20.02 -31.55 -3.26
C ARG A 425 -21.08 -30.47 -3.05
N ARG A 426 -21.45 -30.24 -1.79
CA ARG A 426 -22.52 -29.30 -1.41
C ARG A 426 -22.01 -28.26 -0.43
N ASP A 427 -22.36 -27.00 -0.67
CA ASP A 427 -22.13 -25.88 0.24
C ASP A 427 -23.08 -25.96 1.47
N VAL A 428 -22.98 -25.00 2.40
CA VAL A 428 -23.85 -24.91 3.59
C VAL A 428 -25.34 -24.74 3.25
N ARG A 429 -25.66 -24.22 2.07
CA ARG A 429 -27.04 -24.11 1.54
C ARG A 429 -27.45 -25.37 0.79
N GLY A 430 -26.59 -26.36 0.70
CA GLY A 430 -26.84 -27.57 -0.05
C GLY A 430 -26.70 -27.41 -1.57
N ARG A 431 -26.06 -26.36 -2.08
CA ARG A 431 -25.87 -26.14 -3.51
C ARG A 431 -24.58 -26.78 -4.00
N ASP A 432 -24.61 -27.31 -5.21
CA ASP A 432 -23.44 -27.87 -5.90
C ASP A 432 -22.97 -26.94 -7.04
N ALA A 433 -21.86 -27.30 -7.70
CA ALA A 433 -21.30 -26.47 -8.78
C ALA A 433 -22.28 -26.33 -9.97
N VAL A 434 -23.13 -27.33 -10.21
CA VAL A 434 -24.16 -27.30 -11.26
C VAL A 434 -25.22 -26.25 -10.93
N MET A 435 -25.64 -26.15 -9.67
CA MET A 435 -26.56 -25.11 -9.21
C MET A 435 -25.95 -23.71 -9.28
N GLU A 436 -24.67 -23.53 -8.91
CA GLU A 436 -24.00 -22.22 -8.98
C GLU A 436 -23.82 -21.75 -10.43
N ALA A 437 -23.41 -22.63 -11.35
CA ALA A 437 -23.35 -22.31 -12.78
C ALA A 437 -24.73 -21.92 -13.34
N SER A 438 -25.77 -22.61 -12.88
CA SER A 438 -27.16 -22.35 -13.32
C SER A 438 -27.71 -21.04 -12.76
N LEU A 439 -27.33 -20.69 -11.54
CA LEU A 439 -27.63 -19.39 -10.92
C LEU A 439 -26.97 -18.25 -11.70
N GLY A 440 -25.67 -18.38 -12.02
CA GLY A 440 -24.90 -17.37 -12.75
C GLY A 440 -25.20 -17.27 -14.26
N GLY A 441 -25.88 -18.27 -14.83
CA GLY A 441 -26.26 -18.26 -16.25
C GLY A 441 -25.19 -18.79 -17.21
N HIS A 442 -24.19 -19.50 -16.68
CA HIS A 442 -22.99 -19.90 -17.42
C HIS A 442 -23.21 -21.24 -18.15
N ASP A 443 -23.88 -21.21 -19.29
CA ASP A 443 -24.28 -22.42 -20.04
C ASP A 443 -23.09 -23.31 -20.47
N THR A 444 -22.00 -22.72 -20.95
CA THR A 444 -20.79 -23.48 -21.34
C THR A 444 -20.21 -24.24 -20.16
N ILE A 445 -20.16 -23.62 -18.98
CA ILE A 445 -19.71 -24.24 -17.73
C ILE A 445 -20.67 -25.36 -17.33
N LEU A 446 -21.98 -25.14 -17.43
CA LEU A 446 -22.96 -26.17 -17.15
C LEU A 446 -22.75 -27.40 -18.05
N GLN A 447 -22.55 -27.21 -19.36
CA GLN A 447 -22.29 -28.31 -20.29
C GLN A 447 -21.01 -29.07 -19.92
N LEU A 448 -19.94 -28.36 -19.54
CA LEU A 448 -18.70 -28.98 -19.06
C LEU A 448 -18.94 -29.81 -17.79
N LEU A 449 -19.59 -29.23 -16.77
CA LEU A 449 -19.89 -29.92 -15.51
C LEU A 449 -20.72 -31.19 -15.76
N LEU A 450 -21.76 -31.11 -16.60
CA LEU A 450 -22.61 -32.25 -16.96
C LEU A 450 -21.87 -33.34 -17.76
N THR A 451 -20.79 -32.98 -18.44
CA THR A 451 -19.93 -33.93 -19.17
C THR A 451 -19.00 -34.68 -18.20
N TYR A 452 -18.44 -33.99 -17.21
CA TYR A 452 -17.48 -34.57 -16.26
C TYR A 452 -18.11 -35.19 -15.01
N VAL A 453 -19.40 -34.93 -14.74
CA VAL A 453 -20.08 -35.35 -13.50
C VAL A 453 -20.10 -36.87 -13.31
N PRO A 454 -19.69 -37.39 -12.13
CA PRO A 454 -19.81 -38.81 -11.84
C PRO A 454 -21.28 -39.20 -11.66
N GLY A 455 -21.69 -40.34 -12.25
CA GLY A 455 -23.10 -40.79 -12.23
C GLY A 455 -23.97 -40.20 -13.33
N GLY A 456 -23.41 -39.32 -14.17
CA GLY A 456 -24.08 -38.79 -15.36
C GLY A 456 -25.00 -37.59 -15.11
N PRO A 457 -25.41 -36.90 -16.19
CA PRO A 457 -26.11 -35.61 -16.09
C PRO A 457 -27.51 -35.71 -15.50
N TYR A 458 -28.17 -36.86 -15.66
CA TYR A 458 -29.56 -37.06 -15.23
C TYR A 458 -29.73 -36.97 -13.70
N ASP A 459 -28.85 -37.62 -12.94
CA ASP A 459 -28.92 -37.59 -11.48
C ASP A 459 -28.45 -36.24 -10.93
N ALA A 460 -27.47 -35.60 -11.59
CA ALA A 460 -26.94 -34.30 -11.20
C ALA A 460 -28.01 -33.21 -11.20
N VAL A 461 -28.82 -33.10 -12.27
CA VAL A 461 -29.82 -32.03 -12.41
C VAL A 461 -31.07 -32.21 -11.52
N ARG A 462 -31.23 -33.38 -10.90
CA ARG A 462 -32.35 -33.69 -9.98
C ARG A 462 -32.03 -33.41 -8.52
N ARG A 463 -30.77 -33.12 -8.20
CA ARG A 463 -30.37 -32.70 -6.86
C ARG A 463 -31.02 -31.37 -6.53
N ALA A 464 -31.27 -31.17 -5.24
CA ALA A 464 -31.92 -29.97 -4.72
C ALA A 464 -31.17 -29.46 -3.50
N ASP A 465 -31.16 -28.14 -3.31
CA ASP A 465 -30.58 -27.45 -2.15
C ASP A 465 -31.39 -27.73 -0.85
N ILE A 466 -31.04 -27.07 0.26
CA ILE A 466 -31.79 -27.24 1.53
C ILE A 466 -33.24 -26.76 1.43
N GLU A 467 -33.53 -25.88 0.48
CA GLU A 467 -34.85 -25.31 0.24
C GLU A 467 -35.66 -26.12 -0.79
N GLY A 468 -35.10 -27.21 -1.31
CA GLY A 468 -35.72 -28.02 -2.36
C GLY A 468 -35.63 -27.42 -3.76
N ASN A 469 -34.87 -26.34 -3.96
CA ASN A 469 -34.60 -25.74 -5.25
C ASN A 469 -33.57 -26.58 -6.03
N THR A 470 -33.89 -26.90 -7.28
CA THR A 470 -32.97 -27.56 -8.22
C THR A 470 -32.21 -26.53 -9.05
N ALA A 471 -31.20 -26.95 -9.80
CA ALA A 471 -30.52 -26.11 -10.81
C ALA A 471 -31.52 -25.40 -11.75
N LEU A 472 -32.64 -26.05 -12.08
CA LEU A 472 -33.69 -25.50 -12.93
C LEU A 472 -34.46 -24.35 -12.25
N HIS A 473 -34.65 -24.41 -10.93
CA HIS A 473 -35.23 -23.29 -10.17
C HIS A 473 -34.33 -22.05 -10.23
N PHE A 474 -33.02 -22.22 -10.00
CA PHE A 474 -32.06 -21.12 -10.06
C PHE A 474 -31.94 -20.50 -11.45
N ALA A 475 -31.87 -21.33 -12.49
CA ALA A 475 -31.85 -20.85 -13.87
C ALA A 475 -33.13 -20.06 -14.23
N SER A 476 -34.29 -20.54 -13.77
CA SER A 476 -35.57 -19.89 -14.00
C SER A 476 -35.69 -18.56 -13.23
N GLY A 477 -35.27 -18.57 -11.96
CA GLY A 477 -35.27 -17.41 -11.07
C GLY A 477 -34.37 -16.27 -11.54
N ASN A 478 -33.32 -16.54 -12.31
CA ASN A 478 -32.49 -15.48 -12.92
C ASN A 478 -32.77 -15.25 -14.41
N GLY A 479 -33.71 -16.00 -15.01
CA GLY A 479 -34.07 -15.86 -16.42
C GLY A 479 -33.00 -16.34 -17.41
N ASN A 480 -32.17 -17.31 -17.01
CA ASN A 480 -31.04 -17.83 -17.79
C ASN A 480 -31.52 -18.82 -18.87
N LEU A 481 -31.98 -18.29 -20.02
CA LEU A 481 -32.67 -19.06 -21.05
C LEU A 481 -31.86 -20.23 -21.64
N LEU A 482 -30.55 -20.04 -21.91
CA LEU A 482 -29.70 -21.10 -22.46
C LEU A 482 -29.53 -22.25 -21.46
N VAL A 483 -29.29 -21.92 -20.20
CA VAL A 483 -29.17 -22.88 -19.09
C VAL A 483 -30.47 -23.69 -18.92
N LEU A 484 -31.64 -23.05 -19.02
CA LEU A 484 -32.93 -23.78 -18.98
C LEU A 484 -33.00 -24.86 -20.06
N ARG A 485 -32.57 -24.55 -21.28
CA ARG A 485 -32.57 -25.50 -22.39
C ARG A 485 -31.62 -26.68 -22.13
N THR A 486 -30.42 -26.39 -21.65
CA THR A 486 -29.40 -27.42 -21.33
C THR A 486 -29.85 -28.33 -20.19
N LEU A 487 -30.42 -27.78 -19.12
CA LEU A 487 -30.95 -28.55 -17.99
C LEU A 487 -32.13 -29.46 -18.40
N LEU A 488 -33.03 -28.99 -19.27
CA LEU A 488 -34.12 -29.81 -19.78
C LEU A 488 -33.64 -30.94 -20.70
N ALA A 489 -32.63 -30.65 -21.53
CA ALA A 489 -31.98 -31.68 -22.35
C ALA A 489 -31.30 -32.74 -21.48
N ALA A 490 -30.74 -32.36 -20.34
CA ALA A 490 -30.15 -33.25 -19.34
C ALA A 490 -31.18 -34.01 -18.48
N GLY A 491 -32.48 -33.70 -18.59
CA GLY A 491 -33.55 -34.41 -17.90
C GLY A 491 -34.03 -33.82 -16.58
N ALA A 492 -33.82 -32.51 -16.37
CA ALA A 492 -34.32 -31.79 -15.19
C ALA A 492 -35.86 -31.89 -15.05
N ASP A 493 -36.32 -31.98 -13.80
CA ASP A 493 -37.74 -32.10 -13.47
C ASP A 493 -38.40 -30.72 -13.34
N VAL A 494 -39.34 -30.44 -14.25
CA VAL A 494 -40.07 -29.17 -14.35
C VAL A 494 -41.22 -29.04 -13.36
N GLU A 495 -41.68 -30.16 -12.79
CA GLU A 495 -42.77 -30.19 -11.82
C GLU A 495 -42.25 -30.33 -10.39
N LYS A 496 -40.93 -30.42 -10.21
CA LYS A 496 -40.31 -30.48 -8.88
C LYS A 496 -40.68 -29.22 -8.10
N ARG A 497 -41.24 -29.42 -6.91
CA ARG A 497 -41.62 -28.32 -6.01
C ARG A 497 -40.59 -28.14 -4.91
N ASN A 498 -40.23 -26.89 -4.66
CA ASN A 498 -39.42 -26.51 -3.51
C ASN A 498 -40.26 -26.48 -2.22
N MET A 499 -39.65 -26.13 -1.08
CA MET A 499 -40.34 -26.08 0.22
C MET A 499 -41.52 -25.10 0.25
N TRP A 500 -41.53 -24.08 -0.61
CA TRP A 500 -42.63 -23.12 -0.74
C TRP A 500 -43.68 -23.54 -1.76
N ASN A 501 -43.63 -24.80 -2.21
CA ASN A 501 -44.55 -25.40 -3.17
C ASN A 501 -44.48 -24.74 -4.57
N TRP A 502 -43.40 -24.01 -4.88
CA TRP A 502 -43.18 -23.38 -6.19
C TRP A 502 -42.48 -24.36 -7.13
N THR A 503 -42.95 -24.40 -8.38
CA THR A 503 -42.25 -25.06 -9.48
C THR A 503 -41.22 -24.11 -10.09
N PRO A 504 -40.24 -24.57 -10.88
CA PRO A 504 -39.30 -23.71 -11.59
C PRO A 504 -39.99 -22.61 -12.41
N ALA A 505 -41.12 -22.93 -13.05
CA ALA A 505 -41.89 -21.94 -13.82
C ALA A 505 -42.51 -20.86 -12.93
N ALA A 506 -43.05 -21.22 -11.76
CA ALA A 506 -43.56 -20.25 -10.78
C ALA A 506 -42.44 -19.47 -10.07
N TYR A 507 -41.21 -20.02 -10.06
CA TYR A 507 -40.01 -19.40 -9.51
C TYR A 507 -39.38 -18.36 -10.47
N SER A 508 -39.91 -18.18 -11.69
CA SER A 508 -39.32 -17.31 -12.71
C SER A 508 -39.34 -15.83 -12.30
N ALA A 509 -38.21 -15.12 -12.40
CA ALA A 509 -38.18 -13.67 -12.14
C ALA A 509 -38.86 -12.84 -13.24
N THR A 510 -39.03 -13.39 -14.45
CA THR A 510 -39.62 -12.66 -15.58
C THR A 510 -40.69 -13.49 -16.29
N VAL A 511 -41.69 -12.79 -16.83
CA VAL A 511 -42.74 -13.40 -17.68
C VAL A 511 -42.11 -14.06 -18.91
N GLN A 512 -41.01 -13.50 -19.43
CA GLN A 512 -40.28 -14.06 -20.56
C GLN A 512 -39.67 -15.44 -20.22
N ALA A 513 -39.01 -15.57 -19.07
CA ALA A 513 -38.44 -16.83 -18.63
C ALA A 513 -39.52 -17.89 -18.36
N GLU A 514 -40.63 -17.49 -17.75
CA GLU A 514 -41.77 -18.37 -17.52
C GLU A 514 -42.38 -18.88 -18.83
N VAL A 515 -42.66 -17.97 -19.78
CA VAL A 515 -43.21 -18.33 -21.10
C VAL A 515 -42.24 -19.20 -21.88
N TYR A 516 -40.94 -18.87 -21.84
CA TYR A 516 -39.90 -19.64 -22.50
C TYR A 516 -39.78 -21.06 -21.93
N LEU A 517 -39.78 -21.21 -20.60
CA LEU A 517 -39.73 -22.50 -19.94
C LEU A 517 -40.96 -23.35 -20.28
N LYS A 518 -42.17 -22.77 -20.24
CA LYS A 518 -43.41 -23.46 -20.66
C LYS A 518 -43.34 -23.89 -22.13
N GLY A 519 -42.78 -23.03 -22.99
CA GLY A 519 -42.55 -23.34 -24.40
C GLY A 519 -41.62 -24.53 -24.60
N LEU A 520 -40.47 -24.55 -23.91
CA LEU A 520 -39.52 -25.66 -23.95
C LEU A 520 -40.12 -26.97 -23.42
N VAL A 521 -40.92 -26.92 -22.35
CA VAL A 521 -41.62 -28.11 -21.83
C VAL A 521 -42.59 -28.69 -22.85
N SER A 522 -43.35 -27.84 -23.55
CA SER A 522 -44.24 -28.28 -24.64
C SER A 522 -43.45 -28.94 -25.78
N GLU A 523 -42.31 -28.37 -26.17
CA GLU A 523 -41.45 -28.91 -27.22
C GLU A 523 -40.83 -30.26 -26.81
N VAL A 524 -40.29 -30.36 -25.59
CA VAL A 524 -39.70 -31.59 -25.05
C VAL A 524 -40.77 -32.67 -24.89
N GLY A 525 -41.98 -32.31 -24.47
CA GLY A 525 -43.13 -33.22 -24.41
C GLY A 525 -43.50 -33.79 -25.78
N LYS A 526 -43.63 -32.93 -26.80
CA LYS A 526 -43.89 -33.33 -28.20
C LYS A 526 -42.78 -34.23 -28.75
N ARG A 527 -41.51 -33.90 -28.50
CA ARG A 527 -40.36 -34.73 -28.92
C ARG A 527 -40.35 -36.10 -28.23
N ARG A 528 -40.64 -36.17 -26.92
CA ARG A 528 -40.75 -37.45 -26.19
C ARG A 528 -41.91 -38.32 -26.73
N GLN A 529 -43.04 -37.70 -27.06
CA GLN A 529 -44.17 -38.40 -27.67
C GLN A 529 -43.81 -38.94 -29.07
N LEU A 530 -43.20 -38.12 -29.92
CA LEU A 530 -42.74 -38.53 -31.25
C LEU A 530 -41.70 -39.66 -31.17
N MET A 531 -40.75 -39.58 -30.22
CA MET A 531 -39.76 -40.63 -30.00
C MET A 531 -40.39 -41.95 -29.52
N ARG A 532 -41.42 -41.89 -28.65
CA ARG A 532 -42.19 -43.08 -28.24
C ARG A 532 -42.97 -43.69 -29.39
N GLU A 533 -43.55 -42.88 -30.27
CA GLU A 533 -44.24 -43.33 -31.48
C GLU A 533 -43.28 -43.99 -32.47
N VAL A 534 -42.07 -43.45 -32.65
CA VAL A 534 -40.99 -44.04 -33.47
C VAL A 534 -40.43 -45.33 -32.85
N GLU A 535 -40.23 -45.41 -31.54
CA GLU A 535 -39.81 -46.64 -30.85
C GLU A 535 -40.90 -47.72 -30.90
N ALA A 536 -42.17 -47.36 -30.76
CA ALA A 536 -43.30 -48.26 -30.93
C ALA A 536 -43.37 -48.80 -32.37
N ALA A 537 -43.12 -47.94 -33.38
CA ALA A 537 -43.03 -48.34 -34.78
C ALA A 537 -41.83 -49.25 -35.07
N LYS A 538 -40.67 -49.02 -34.44
CA LYS A 538 -39.48 -49.89 -34.56
C LYS A 538 -39.68 -51.26 -33.91
N LYS A 539 -40.36 -51.33 -32.75
CA LYS A 539 -40.74 -52.61 -32.12
C LYS A 539 -41.78 -53.40 -32.94
N GLY A 540 -42.58 -52.72 -33.75
CA GLY A 540 -43.49 -53.35 -34.71
C GLY A 540 -42.82 -53.88 -35.99
N ALA A 541 -41.56 -53.53 -36.27
CA ALA A 541 -40.86 -53.84 -37.54
C ALA A 541 -39.66 -54.81 -37.41
N GLY A 542 -39.37 -55.33 -36.20
CA GLY A 542 -38.38 -56.40 -35.98
C GLY A 542 -38.98 -57.78 -36.24
N VAL A 543 -38.57 -58.42 -37.34
CA VAL A 543 -39.21 -59.54 -38.05
C VAL A 543 -39.17 -60.90 -37.33
N ARG A 544 -40.27 -61.64 -37.43
CA ARG A 544 -40.39 -63.10 -37.25
C ARG A 544 -39.56 -63.81 -38.34
N VAL A 545 -38.31 -64.18 -38.04
CA VAL A 545 -37.56 -65.14 -38.85
C VAL A 545 -37.92 -66.53 -38.32
N VAL A 546 -38.64 -67.29 -39.14
CA VAL A 546 -38.97 -68.70 -38.88
C VAL A 546 -37.76 -69.52 -39.32
N GLU A 547 -37.04 -70.12 -38.37
CA GLU A 547 -36.10 -71.19 -38.69
C GLU A 547 -36.90 -72.41 -39.17
N ALA A 548 -36.58 -72.88 -40.38
CA ALA A 548 -37.09 -74.14 -40.89
C ALA A 548 -36.34 -75.29 -40.21
N THR A 549 -37.07 -76.11 -39.46
CA THR A 549 -36.64 -77.41 -38.96
C THR A 549 -36.42 -78.36 -40.15
N SER A 550 -35.21 -78.90 -40.27
CA SER A 550 -34.96 -80.13 -41.03
C SER A 550 -35.19 -81.32 -40.09
N ASP A 551 -36.20 -82.11 -40.38
CA ASP A 551 -36.46 -83.42 -39.76
C ASP A 551 -35.46 -84.47 -40.26
N ASP A 552 -35.08 -85.37 -39.36
CA ASP A 552 -34.37 -86.62 -39.62
C ASP A 552 -35.21 -87.59 -40.48
N ASP A 553 -34.58 -88.16 -41.51
CA ASP A 553 -34.56 -89.60 -41.82
C ASP A 553 -33.42 -89.93 -42.80
#